data_AF-A0A1V5QVI8-F1
#
_entry.id   AF-A0A1V5QVI8-F1
#
_cell.length_a   1.000
_cell.length_b   1.000
_cell.length_c   1.000
_cell.angle_alpha   90.00
_cell.angle_beta   90.00
_cell.angle_gamma   90.00
#
_symmetry.space_group_name_H-M   'P 1'
#
loop_
_entity.id
_entity.type
_entity.pdbx_description
1 polymer ?
#
loop_
_entity_poly.entity_id
_entity_poly.type
_entity_poly.pdbx_seq_one_letter_code
_entity_poly.pdbx_strand_id
1 'polypeptide(L)'
;MKQWNSLAILMLCLLSLLLAGCDQFGLGLTSIGDIESASAAYEGKEVTVRGVSSQAVKIPFVGTRMYRLKDASGEIVVWSNAPTPPEGEELIVRGLVENALIVDGRGFGLALREQERKSVWFKK
;
A
#
# COMPACT_ATOMS: atom_id res chain seq x y z
N MET A 1 5.72 9.40 -49.10
CA MET A 1 4.63 8.89 -48.23
C MET A 1 5.06 7.80 -47.24
N LYS A 2 6.28 7.22 -47.33
CA LYS A 2 6.69 6.07 -46.50
C LYS A 2 7.28 6.42 -45.13
N GLN A 3 7.87 7.62 -44.98
CA GLN A 3 8.55 8.06 -43.75
C GLN A 3 7.61 8.47 -42.60
N TRP A 4 6.34 8.77 -42.89
CA TRP A 4 5.36 9.20 -41.88
C TRP A 4 4.90 8.03 -41.00
N ASN A 5 4.80 6.83 -41.58
CA ASN A 5 4.36 5.63 -40.86
C ASN A 5 5.43 5.17 -39.86
N SER A 6 6.71 5.30 -40.21
CA SER A 6 7.82 4.95 -39.30
C SER A 6 7.88 5.88 -38.08
N LEU A 7 7.63 7.19 -38.24
CA LEU A 7 7.55 8.13 -37.12
C LEU A 7 6.31 7.91 -36.25
N ALA A 8 5.16 7.60 -36.87
CA ALA A 8 3.93 7.30 -36.15
C ALA A 8 4.06 6.02 -35.30
N ILE A 9 4.70 4.97 -35.83
CA ILE A 9 4.93 3.71 -35.11
C ILE A 9 5.90 3.93 -33.93
N LEU A 10 6.97 4.72 -34.14
CA LEU A 10 7.92 5.05 -33.08
C LEU A 10 7.28 5.87 -31.95
N MET A 11 6.41 6.83 -32.30
CA MET A 11 5.69 7.63 -31.31
C MET A 11 4.64 6.79 -30.55
N LEU A 12 3.96 5.87 -31.24
CA LEU A 12 2.98 4.96 -30.62
C LEU A 12 3.63 3.97 -29.66
N CYS A 13 4.81 3.42 -30.02
CA CYS A 13 5.61 2.60 -29.12
C CYS A 13 6.12 3.40 -27.92
N LEU A 14 6.58 4.64 -28.13
CA LEU A 14 7.04 5.46 -27.01
C LEU A 14 5.87 5.73 -26.04
N LEU A 15 4.68 6.05 -26.55
CA LEU A 15 3.50 6.31 -25.74
C LEU A 15 3.06 5.09 -24.92
N SER A 16 3.10 3.87 -25.49
CA SER A 16 2.74 2.66 -24.75
C SER A 16 3.73 2.31 -23.62
N LEU A 17 5.01 2.65 -23.77
CA LEU A 17 5.98 2.52 -22.68
C LEU A 17 5.74 3.51 -21.54
N LEU A 18 5.20 4.71 -21.82
CA LEU A 18 4.88 5.70 -20.78
C LEU A 18 3.66 5.30 -19.92
N LEU A 19 2.68 4.57 -20.47
CA LEU A 19 1.51 4.14 -19.70
C LEU A 19 1.78 2.96 -18.76
N ALA A 20 2.78 2.13 -19.06
CA ALA A 20 3.12 0.97 -18.22
C ALA A 20 3.81 1.35 -16.89
N GLY A 21 4.25 2.60 -16.72
CA GLY A 21 5.01 3.05 -15.55
C GLY A 21 4.19 3.67 -14.42
N CYS A 22 2.91 4.03 -14.62
CA CYS A 22 2.18 4.80 -13.61
C CYS A 22 1.87 4.01 -12.33
N ASP A 23 1.65 2.70 -12.40
CA ASP A 23 1.44 1.87 -11.20
C ASP A 23 2.73 1.64 -10.41
N GLN A 24 3.89 1.62 -11.09
CA GLN A 24 5.19 1.37 -10.44
C GLN A 24 5.79 2.60 -9.75
N PHE A 25 5.37 3.82 -10.10
CA PHE A 25 6.02 5.04 -9.63
C PHE A 25 5.43 5.66 -8.36
N GLY A 26 4.52 4.98 -7.64
CA GLY A 26 4.11 5.42 -6.29
C GLY A 26 3.38 6.77 -6.24
N LEU A 27 2.83 7.22 -7.38
CA LEU A 27 1.94 8.39 -7.46
C LEU A 27 0.51 8.07 -6.97
N GLY A 28 0.20 6.80 -6.69
CA GLY A 28 -1.10 6.32 -6.22
C GLY A 28 -1.13 6.08 -4.71
N LEU A 29 -1.36 7.14 -3.93
CA LEU A 29 -1.78 6.99 -2.54
C LEU A 29 -3.19 6.39 -2.53
N THR A 30 -3.33 5.18 -2.02
CA THR A 30 -4.62 4.53 -1.81
C THR A 30 -5.16 4.97 -0.45
N SER A 31 -6.43 5.36 -0.39
CA SER A 31 -7.07 5.63 0.90
C SER A 31 -7.36 4.31 1.63
N ILE A 32 -7.27 4.31 2.94
CA ILE A 32 -7.51 3.09 3.73
C ILE A 32 -8.98 2.65 3.60
N GLY A 33 -9.92 3.59 3.54
CA GLY A 33 -11.34 3.31 3.37
C GLY A 33 -11.68 2.67 2.01
N ASP A 34 -10.93 2.94 0.94
CA ASP A 34 -11.10 2.25 -0.34
C ASP A 34 -10.72 0.77 -0.22
N ILE A 35 -9.66 0.46 0.54
CA ILE A 35 -9.22 -0.91 0.80
C ILE A 35 -10.27 -1.66 1.63
N GLU A 36 -10.81 -1.02 2.67
CA GLU A 36 -11.86 -1.61 3.51
C GLU A 36 -13.17 -1.83 2.74
N SER A 37 -13.61 -0.84 1.95
CA SER A 37 -14.88 -0.91 1.23
C SER A 37 -14.85 -1.86 0.03
N ALA A 38 -13.70 -2.02 -0.61
CA ALA A 38 -13.52 -2.86 -1.79
C ALA A 38 -12.50 -3.99 -1.55
N SER A 39 -12.56 -4.66 -0.40
CA SER A 39 -11.52 -5.60 0.04
C SER A 39 -11.14 -6.68 -0.99
N ALA A 40 -12.11 -7.29 -1.65
CA ALA A 40 -11.86 -8.32 -2.67
C ALA A 40 -11.08 -7.77 -3.90
N ALA A 41 -11.18 -6.48 -4.18
CA ALA A 41 -10.45 -5.84 -5.28
C ALA A 41 -9.00 -5.51 -4.91
N TYR A 42 -8.68 -5.43 -3.62
CA TYR A 42 -7.35 -5.08 -3.13
C TYR A 42 -6.54 -6.26 -2.60
N GLU A 43 -7.18 -7.37 -2.25
CA GLU A 43 -6.49 -8.60 -1.84
C GLU A 43 -5.40 -9.00 -2.85
N GLY A 44 -4.18 -9.22 -2.34
CA GLY A 44 -3.02 -9.59 -3.15
C GLY A 44 -2.39 -8.45 -3.96
N LYS A 45 -2.86 -7.21 -3.83
CA LYS A 45 -2.27 -6.05 -4.49
C LYS A 45 -1.27 -5.33 -3.60
N GLU A 46 -0.21 -4.82 -4.23
CA GLU A 46 0.70 -3.88 -3.59
C GLU A 46 0.09 -2.47 -3.65
N VAL A 47 0.01 -1.81 -2.51
CA VAL A 47 -0.54 -0.45 -2.37
C VAL A 47 0.38 0.42 -1.53
N THR A 48 0.27 1.73 -1.71
CA THR A 48 0.94 2.72 -0.86
C THR A 48 -0.12 3.51 -0.12
N VAL A 49 -0.07 3.51 1.20
CA VAL A 49 -0.99 4.24 2.07
C VAL A 49 -0.24 5.28 2.89
N ARG A 50 -0.89 6.39 3.22
CA ARG A 50 -0.37 7.41 4.13
C ARG A 50 -1.30 7.52 5.33
N GLY A 51 -0.73 7.55 6.52
CA GLY A 51 -1.53 7.71 7.73
C GLY A 51 -0.68 8.00 8.95
N VAL A 52 -1.36 8.09 10.08
CA VAL A 52 -0.75 8.30 11.40
C VAL A 52 -0.77 6.98 12.15
N SER A 53 0.39 6.60 12.69
CA SER A 53 0.55 5.51 13.63
C SER A 53 -0.30 5.77 14.88
N SER A 54 -1.21 4.86 15.23
CA SER A 54 -2.01 5.00 16.45
C SER A 54 -1.46 4.13 17.57
N GLN A 55 -1.62 2.80 17.51
CA GLN A 55 -1.19 1.92 18.60
C GLN A 55 -0.64 0.60 18.07
N ALA A 56 0.35 0.07 18.80
CA ALA A 56 0.82 -1.30 18.60
C ALA A 56 -0.30 -2.29 18.97
N VAL A 57 -0.56 -3.24 18.07
CA VAL A 57 -1.50 -4.33 18.29
C VAL A 57 -0.75 -5.45 19.03
N LYS A 58 -1.14 -5.68 20.28
CA LYS A 58 -0.54 -6.72 21.12
C LYS A 58 -1.41 -7.97 21.07
N ILE A 59 -0.92 -9.02 20.40
CA ILE A 59 -1.52 -10.35 20.45
C ILE A 59 -0.65 -11.24 21.34
N PRO A 60 -1.20 -11.85 22.41
CA PRO A 60 -0.44 -12.79 23.25
C PRO A 60 0.20 -13.89 22.39
N PHE A 61 1.43 -14.28 22.71
CA PHE A 61 2.20 -15.34 22.02
C PHE A 61 2.58 -15.09 20.55
N VAL A 62 2.19 -13.94 19.97
CA VAL A 62 2.60 -13.50 18.63
C VAL A 62 3.49 -12.28 18.78
N GLY A 63 4.65 -12.27 18.12
CA GLY A 63 5.58 -11.14 18.18
C GLY A 63 4.88 -9.83 17.83
N THR A 64 5.07 -8.79 18.65
CA THR A 64 4.31 -7.52 18.65
C THR A 64 4.61 -6.57 17.49
N ARG A 65 4.96 -7.09 16.31
CA ARG A 65 5.36 -6.26 15.16
C ARG A 65 4.16 -5.82 14.31
N MET A 66 3.05 -5.54 14.98
CA MET A 66 1.81 -5.11 14.33
C MET A 66 1.39 -3.78 14.93
N TYR A 67 0.91 -2.86 14.10
CA TYR A 67 0.41 -1.56 14.55
C TYR A 67 -0.77 -1.13 13.69
N ARG A 68 -1.58 -0.21 14.20
CA ARG A 68 -2.67 0.41 13.44
C ARG A 68 -2.18 1.69 12.78
N LEU A 69 -2.43 1.81 11.48
CA LEU A 69 -2.24 3.02 10.71
C LEU A 69 -3.63 3.60 10.39
N LYS A 70 -3.82 4.90 10.64
CA LYS A 70 -5.10 5.57 10.45
C LYS A 70 -4.97 6.76 9.50
N ASP A 71 -5.91 6.91 8.59
CA ASP A 71 -6.07 8.11 7.76
C ASP A 71 -7.45 8.75 8.00
N ALA A 72 -7.85 9.68 7.14
CA ALA A 72 -9.15 10.35 7.25
C ALA A 72 -10.34 9.43 6.88
N SER A 73 -10.09 8.33 6.18
CA SER A 73 -11.09 7.43 5.60
C SER A 73 -11.29 6.13 6.39
N GLY A 74 -10.27 5.65 7.10
CA GLY A 74 -10.34 4.39 7.83
C GLY A 74 -9.09 4.08 8.65
N GLU A 75 -9.01 2.84 9.13
CA GLU A 75 -7.85 2.30 9.85
C GLU A 75 -7.47 0.90 9.34
N ILE A 76 -6.17 0.61 9.26
CA ILE A 76 -5.69 -0.70 8.82
C ILE A 76 -4.60 -1.21 9.76
N VAL A 77 -4.60 -2.53 9.99
CA VAL A 77 -3.52 -3.20 10.70
C VAL A 77 -2.36 -3.41 9.74
N VAL A 78 -1.17 -2.98 10.14
CA VAL A 78 0.07 -3.17 9.39
C VAL A 78 0.92 -4.22 10.10
N TRP A 79 1.32 -5.26 9.37
CA TRP A 79 2.30 -6.25 9.79
C TRP A 79 3.68 -5.81 9.34
N SER A 80 4.57 -5.59 10.30
CA SER A 80 5.93 -5.10 10.07
C SER A 80 6.96 -6.16 10.46
N ASN A 81 8.08 -6.20 9.75
CA ASN A 81 9.25 -6.97 10.19
C ASN A 81 10.20 -6.14 11.06
N ALA A 82 10.07 -4.81 11.02
CA ALA A 82 10.77 -3.86 11.86
C ALA A 82 10.03 -3.58 13.17
N PRO A 83 10.68 -2.96 14.18
CA PRO A 83 10.00 -2.42 15.34
C PRO A 83 8.84 -1.50 14.96
N THR A 84 7.79 -1.50 15.79
CA THR A 84 6.62 -0.64 15.59
C THR A 84 7.01 0.84 15.72
N PRO A 85 6.47 1.71 14.87
CA PRO A 85 6.72 3.16 14.97
C PRO A 85 6.12 3.73 16.26
N PRO A 86 6.67 4.85 16.77
CA PRO A 86 6.03 5.69 17.77
C PRO A 86 4.57 6.00 17.45
N GLU A 87 3.73 6.07 18.48
CA GLU A 87 2.36 6.58 18.38
C GLU A 87 2.38 8.06 17.95
N GLY A 88 1.47 8.41 17.06
CA GLY A 88 1.35 9.76 16.48
C GLY A 88 2.29 10.04 15.31
N GLU A 89 3.18 9.13 14.92
CA GLU A 89 4.08 9.34 13.80
C GLU A 89 3.34 9.25 12.46
N GLU A 90 3.57 10.22 11.59
CA GLU A 90 3.04 10.22 10.23
C GLU A 90 3.95 9.44 9.27
N LEU A 91 3.37 8.46 8.58
CA LEU A 91 4.08 7.45 7.81
C LEU A 91 3.47 7.31 6.42
N ILE A 92 4.32 6.98 5.45
CA ILE A 92 3.95 6.44 4.15
C ILE A 92 4.44 4.99 4.13
N VAL A 93 3.51 4.06 3.94
CA VAL A 93 3.76 2.62 3.99
C VAL A 93 3.38 2.01 2.65
N ARG A 94 4.35 1.36 2.00
CA ARG A 94 4.09 0.49 0.84
C ARG A 94 4.05 -0.95 1.31
N GLY A 95 3.03 -1.68 0.91
CA GLY A 95 2.84 -3.05 1.36
C GLY A 95 1.86 -3.86 0.51
N LEU A 96 1.86 -5.17 0.75
CA LEU A 96 0.95 -6.12 0.14
C LEU A 96 -0.30 -6.24 1.00
N VAL A 97 -1.48 -6.10 0.39
CA VAL A 97 -2.76 -6.29 1.08
C VAL A 97 -3.06 -7.79 1.20
N GLU A 98 -3.26 -8.26 2.42
CA GLU A 98 -3.52 -9.66 2.77
C GLU A 98 -4.73 -9.78 3.70
N ASN A 99 -5.31 -10.98 3.81
CA ASN A 99 -6.35 -11.21 4.80
C ASN A 99 -5.77 -11.13 6.22
N ALA A 100 -6.39 -10.31 7.07
CA ALA A 100 -5.99 -10.17 8.47
C ALA A 100 -6.24 -11.47 9.26
N LEU A 101 -7.35 -12.15 8.95
CA LEU A 101 -7.75 -13.41 9.54
C LEU A 101 -8.36 -14.32 8.47
N ILE A 102 -8.10 -15.62 8.54
CA ILE A 102 -8.78 -16.62 7.72
C ILE A 102 -9.50 -17.59 8.65
N VAL A 103 -10.83 -17.70 8.52
CA VAL A 103 -11.68 -18.62 9.27
C VAL A 103 -12.46 -19.48 8.30
N ASP A 104 -12.35 -20.80 8.42
CA ASP A 104 -13.04 -21.77 7.54
C ASP A 104 -12.78 -21.51 6.04
N GLY A 105 -11.53 -21.17 5.70
CA GLY A 105 -11.13 -20.85 4.33
C GLY A 105 -11.62 -19.49 3.81
N ARG A 106 -12.29 -18.67 4.64
CA ARG A 106 -12.76 -17.32 4.28
C ARG A 106 -11.91 -16.25 4.96
N GLY A 107 -11.49 -15.25 4.18
CA GLY A 107 -10.80 -14.07 4.69
C GLY A 107 -11.76 -13.11 5.41
N PHE A 108 -11.33 -12.58 6.56
CA PHE A 108 -12.06 -11.59 7.35
C PHE A 108 -11.15 -10.39 7.63
N GLY A 109 -11.52 -9.24 7.06
CA GLY A 109 -10.75 -8.01 7.13
C GLY A 109 -9.42 -8.09 6.36
N LEU A 110 -8.84 -6.92 6.10
CA LEU A 110 -7.56 -6.82 5.42
C LEU A 110 -6.50 -6.26 6.37
N ALA A 111 -5.28 -6.77 6.22
CA ALA A 111 -4.07 -6.27 6.82
C ALA A 111 -3.09 -5.88 5.71
N LEU A 112 -2.20 -4.95 6.01
CA LEU A 112 -1.13 -4.55 5.11
C LEU A 112 0.18 -5.17 5.57
N ARG A 113 0.78 -6.06 4.78
CA ARG A 113 2.14 -6.54 5.01
C ARG A 113 3.13 -5.49 4.51
N GLU A 114 3.80 -4.83 5.44
CA GLU A 114 4.79 -3.79 5.17
C GLU A 114 5.96 -4.33 4.35
N GLN A 115 6.26 -3.65 3.24
CA GLN A 115 7.44 -3.87 2.40
C GLN A 115 8.44 -2.72 2.56
N GLU A 116 7.93 -1.48 2.56
CA GLU A 116 8.73 -0.28 2.75
C GLU A 116 7.95 0.73 3.60
N ARG A 117 8.65 1.42 4.50
CA ARG A 117 8.09 2.45 5.37
C ARG A 117 8.97 3.70 5.35
N LYS A 118 8.35 4.86 5.18
CA LYS A 118 9.00 6.19 5.27
C LYS A 118 8.26 7.05 6.27
N SER A 119 9.00 7.67 7.18
CA SER A 119 8.46 8.73 8.03
C SER A 119 8.39 10.04 7.25
N VAL A 120 7.24 10.70 7.30
CA VAL A 120 7.03 12.00 6.65
C VAL A 120 7.82 13.10 7.37
N TRP A 121 8.17 12.88 8.64
CA TRP A 121 8.86 13.84 9.50
C TRP A 121 10.37 13.92 9.30
N PHE A 122 10.98 13.16 8.37
CA PHE A 122 12.42 13.31 8.10
C PHE A 122 12.73 14.68 7.48
N LYS A 123 13.02 15.62 8.38
CA LYS A 123 13.64 16.91 8.16
C LYS A 123 15.05 16.84 8.74
N LYS A 124 16.03 16.87 7.84
CA LYS A 124 17.45 17.21 8.03
C LYS A 124 18.40 16.12 8.53
#